data_AF-A0A936HRZ0-F1
#
_entry.id   AF-A0A936HRZ0-F1
#
_cell.length_a   1.000
_cell.length_b   1.000
_cell.length_c   1.000
_cell.angle_alpha   90.00
_cell.angle_beta   90.00
_cell.angle_gamma   90.00
#
_symmetry.space_group_name_H-M   'P 1'
#
loop_
_entity.id
_entity.type
_entity.pdbx_description
1 polymer ?
#
loop_
_entity_poly.entity_id
_entity_poly.type
_entity_poly.pdbx_seq_one_letter_code
_entity_poly.pdbx_strand_id
1 'polypeptide(L)'
;MPSQIRGLRRKSIGRDKVTTDDSTVSQVQIISNVATDMIGTVQLTVDDTAVPSGDTGIINTLLSWIANRIKGITGKPSWRTAPDRTLAQCVDSAGLTVDRVPNASGARTLSDSPIAVSSGNVGIGITSSLTGKLHVKSTDATAAVRVQNTYSGNGVDVSMVGPGGGVAISHTGTGHGITMSKSSSGRGLHLTHSGSGDCLFVSNTNTGNGLVVTLTGSGKGAVITTLNTIGVQVSMSGNGSAADLVSIGHTGSSYTGNGYRATLTSSGHGVKVYQDGTGKGVEVVIYNGSNSTHGVDSYTNGTGDAVKGKSEGTGRAGYFERNNSTSPTGSVFALKAAHSTDAGTLLEANHIGTGKLADLQQNGTTKFSVDNKGITFLSGFAPKRAAVTGATHTITSDTVIVGVSPPTGGTTLTLPAASAVCWLIIKDEGGTAATRNITINRAGADTIQGATSITINTNRGQRVLYSDGAGVWHIVGS
;
A
#
# COMPACT_ATOMS: atom_id res chain seq x y z
N MET A 1 -13.94 -68.82 142.08
CA MET A 1 -14.69 -70.02 142.49
C MET A 1 -15.55 -70.49 141.32
N PRO A 2 -15.73 -71.81 141.15
CA PRO A 2 -15.30 -72.53 139.96
C PRO A 2 -16.48 -72.94 139.05
N SER A 3 -16.20 -73.45 137.84
CA SER A 3 -16.45 -74.88 137.51
C SER A 3 -17.62 -74.98 136.51
N GLN A 4 -17.69 -75.83 135.49
CA GLN A 4 -16.82 -76.78 134.80
C GLN A 4 -17.61 -77.10 133.51
N ILE A 5 -17.00 -77.04 132.33
CA ILE A 5 -16.40 -78.19 131.66
C ILE A 5 -17.40 -79.34 131.35
N ARG A 6 -17.72 -79.40 130.05
CA ARG A 6 -17.69 -80.57 129.14
C ARG A 6 -18.64 -81.75 129.36
N GLY A 7 -19.21 -82.17 128.24
CA GLY A 7 -19.53 -83.57 127.97
C GLY A 7 -20.61 -83.73 126.90
N LEU A 8 -20.33 -83.49 125.61
CA LEU A 8 -20.03 -84.55 124.64
C LEU A 8 -21.12 -85.63 124.51
N ARG A 9 -21.89 -85.64 123.40
CA ARG A 9 -21.71 -86.61 122.28
C ARG A 9 -22.81 -86.52 121.21
N ARG A 10 -22.38 -86.09 120.02
CA ARG A 10 -22.76 -86.47 118.65
C ARG A 10 -23.90 -87.49 118.46
N LYS A 11 -24.84 -87.17 117.54
CA LYS A 11 -24.87 -87.68 116.14
C LYS A 11 -26.31 -87.83 115.62
N SER A 12 -26.71 -86.94 114.71
CA SER A 12 -27.35 -87.31 113.44
C SER A 12 -27.41 -86.08 112.54
N ILE A 13 -26.82 -86.20 111.35
CA ILE A 13 -26.84 -85.21 110.28
C ILE A 13 -28.01 -85.57 109.35
N GLY A 14 -28.84 -84.59 109.02
CA GLY A 14 -29.85 -84.70 107.97
C GLY A 14 -30.58 -83.39 107.68
N ARG A 15 -30.00 -82.59 106.75
CA ARG A 15 -30.60 -81.76 105.67
C ARG A 15 -31.91 -80.97 105.95
N ASP A 16 -32.10 -79.73 105.53
CA ASP A 16 -31.32 -78.75 104.77
C ASP A 16 -32.04 -77.38 104.87
N LYS A 17 -31.26 -76.29 104.89
CA LYS A 17 -31.53 -74.90 104.46
C LYS A 17 -32.77 -74.14 104.97
N VAL A 18 -32.50 -73.11 105.79
CA VAL A 18 -32.91 -71.71 105.50
C VAL A 18 -31.79 -70.77 105.97
N THR A 19 -31.32 -69.92 105.06
CA THR A 19 -30.30 -68.89 105.23
C THR A 19 -30.93 -67.54 105.58
N THR A 20 -30.41 -66.93 106.65
CA THR A 20 -30.36 -65.49 107.01
C THR A 20 -31.60 -64.63 106.76
N ASP A 21 -32.31 -64.41 107.85
CA ASP A 21 -33.44 -63.52 108.08
C ASP A 21 -32.99 -62.03 108.10
N ASP A 22 -33.34 -61.26 107.06
CA ASP A 22 -33.29 -59.79 107.04
C ASP A 22 -34.70 -59.26 107.40
N SER A 23 -34.92 -59.15 108.70
CA SER A 23 -36.23 -58.98 109.34
C SER A 23 -36.70 -57.53 109.44
N THR A 24 -36.44 -56.69 108.42
CA THR A 24 -37.02 -55.32 108.38
C THR A 24 -37.71 -54.93 107.08
N VAL A 25 -37.79 -55.81 106.08
CA VAL A 25 -38.67 -55.59 104.92
C VAL A 25 -40.05 -56.14 105.24
N SER A 26 -40.96 -55.26 105.65
CA SER A 26 -42.39 -55.57 105.83
C SER A 26 -42.94 -56.26 104.57
N GLN A 27 -43.74 -57.32 104.74
CA GLN A 27 -44.39 -58.05 103.64
C GLN A 27 -45.19 -57.14 102.68
N VAL A 28 -45.53 -55.91 103.10
CA VAL A 28 -46.15 -54.87 102.25
C VAL A 28 -45.17 -54.28 101.23
N GLN A 29 -43.87 -54.14 101.56
CA GLN A 29 -42.84 -53.59 100.65
C GLN A 29 -42.39 -54.59 99.59
N ILE A 30 -42.46 -55.89 99.86
CA ILE A 30 -42.16 -56.93 98.87
C ILE A 30 -43.29 -56.99 97.83
N ILE A 31 -44.55 -56.83 98.23
CA ILE A 31 -45.68 -56.82 97.28
C ILE A 31 -45.69 -55.52 96.45
N SER A 32 -45.28 -54.37 97.00
CA SER A 32 -45.18 -53.12 96.24
C SER A 32 -44.00 -53.09 95.26
N ASN A 33 -42.86 -53.70 95.61
CA ASN A 33 -41.65 -53.64 94.78
C ASN A 33 -41.52 -54.77 93.75
N VAL A 34 -42.24 -55.88 93.93
CA VAL A 34 -42.33 -56.94 92.90
C VAL A 34 -43.14 -56.46 91.67
N ALA A 35 -43.97 -55.42 91.82
CA ALA A 35 -44.64 -54.76 90.68
C ALA A 35 -43.72 -53.78 89.91
N THR A 36 -42.63 -53.30 90.51
CA THR A 36 -41.73 -52.31 89.89
C THR A 36 -40.57 -52.91 89.09
N ASP A 37 -40.34 -54.23 89.16
CA ASP A 37 -39.20 -54.90 88.51
C ASP A 37 -39.60 -55.72 87.25
N MET A 38 -40.81 -55.49 86.71
CA MET A 38 -41.30 -56.11 85.46
C MET A 38 -41.19 -55.20 84.22
N ILE A 39 -40.21 -54.31 84.12
CA ILE A 39 -40.05 -53.50 82.88
C ILE A 39 -39.64 -54.39 81.67
N GLY A 40 -39.06 -55.57 81.91
CA GLY A 40 -38.60 -56.49 80.86
C GLY A 40 -39.70 -57.21 80.07
N THR A 41 -40.96 -57.20 80.52
CA THR A 41 -42.08 -57.92 79.88
C THR A 41 -43.31 -57.05 79.59
N VAL A 42 -43.26 -55.75 79.86
CA VAL A 42 -44.36 -54.80 79.63
C VAL A 42 -44.31 -54.25 78.20
N GLN A 43 -45.41 -54.42 77.45
CA GLN A 43 -45.60 -53.75 76.16
C GLN A 43 -45.96 -52.27 76.40
N LEU A 44 -45.10 -51.36 75.93
CA LEU A 44 -45.32 -49.91 76.00
C LEU A 44 -45.81 -49.38 74.65
N THR A 45 -46.87 -48.58 74.67
CA THR A 45 -47.39 -47.90 73.48
C THR A 45 -46.87 -46.46 73.44
N VAL A 46 -45.98 -46.20 72.49
CA VAL A 46 -45.37 -44.88 72.23
C VAL A 46 -46.31 -44.01 71.39
N ASP A 47 -46.64 -42.82 71.89
CA ASP A 47 -47.44 -41.81 71.20
C ASP A 47 -46.54 -40.74 70.57
N ASP A 48 -46.36 -40.79 69.24
CA ASP A 48 -45.53 -39.81 68.51
C ASP A 48 -46.19 -38.43 68.33
N THR A 49 -47.41 -38.24 68.86
CA THR A 49 -48.12 -36.95 68.92
C THR A 49 -47.90 -36.21 70.23
N ALA A 50 -47.37 -36.88 71.27
CA ALA A 50 -47.13 -36.28 72.57
C ALA A 50 -45.95 -35.29 72.52
N VAL A 51 -46.25 -34.00 72.63
CA VAL A 51 -45.25 -32.93 72.68
C VAL A 51 -44.55 -32.93 74.06
N PRO A 52 -43.21 -32.80 74.12
CA PRO A 52 -42.51 -32.69 75.40
C PRO A 52 -42.96 -31.48 76.22
N SER A 53 -43.33 -31.68 77.48
CA SER A 53 -43.78 -30.62 78.39
C SER A 53 -42.85 -30.36 79.58
N GLY A 54 -41.76 -31.12 79.70
CA GLY A 54 -40.72 -30.96 80.72
C GLY A 54 -39.61 -32.00 80.57
N ASP A 55 -38.77 -32.13 81.59
CA ASP A 55 -37.58 -33.01 81.57
C ASP A 55 -37.73 -34.29 82.43
N THR A 56 -38.90 -34.49 83.06
CA THR A 56 -39.19 -35.65 83.91
C THR A 56 -40.55 -36.27 83.56
N GLY A 57 -40.61 -37.60 83.50
CA GLY A 57 -41.83 -38.36 83.26
C GLY A 57 -41.63 -39.85 83.48
N ILE A 58 -42.72 -40.62 83.45
CA ILE A 58 -42.62 -42.09 83.40
C ILE A 58 -42.00 -42.52 82.07
N ILE A 59 -41.42 -43.73 82.00
CA ILE A 59 -40.70 -44.23 80.82
C ILE A 59 -41.51 -44.09 79.53
N ASN A 60 -42.81 -44.41 79.55
CA ASN A 60 -43.65 -44.29 78.35
C ASN A 60 -43.80 -42.84 77.85
N THR A 61 -43.87 -41.87 78.76
CA THR A 61 -43.97 -40.43 78.43
C THR A 61 -42.69 -39.94 77.78
N LEU A 62 -41.54 -40.30 78.36
CA LEU A 62 -40.23 -39.91 77.82
C LEU A 62 -39.98 -40.51 76.42
N LEU A 63 -40.36 -41.78 76.21
CA LEU A 63 -40.25 -42.43 74.90
C LEU A 63 -41.17 -41.79 73.85
N SER A 64 -42.39 -41.41 74.24
CA SER A 64 -43.36 -40.69 73.39
C SER A 64 -42.82 -39.32 72.96
N TRP A 65 -42.21 -38.59 73.88
CA TRP A 65 -41.55 -37.30 73.61
C TRP A 65 -40.36 -37.41 72.64
N ILE A 66 -39.52 -38.44 72.81
CA ILE A 66 -38.40 -38.69 71.88
C ILE A 66 -38.93 -39.04 70.48
N ALA A 67 -39.96 -39.88 70.39
CA ALA A 67 -40.59 -40.22 69.12
C ALA A 67 -41.17 -38.99 68.40
N ASN A 68 -41.83 -38.08 69.14
CA ASN A 68 -42.32 -36.81 68.58
C ASN A 68 -41.18 -35.96 67.97
N ARG A 69 -40.02 -35.87 68.64
CA ARG A 69 -38.86 -35.13 68.13
C ARG A 69 -38.24 -35.78 66.89
N ILE A 70 -38.10 -37.10 66.87
CA ILE A 70 -37.59 -37.82 65.69
C ILE A 70 -38.50 -37.60 64.48
N LYS A 71 -39.83 -37.67 64.68
CA LYS A 71 -40.83 -37.37 63.63
C LYS A 71 -40.68 -35.96 63.06
N GLY A 72 -40.44 -34.97 63.93
CA GLY A 72 -40.18 -33.59 63.51
C GLY A 72 -38.87 -33.44 62.72
N ILE A 73 -37.79 -34.09 63.14
CA ILE A 73 -36.47 -34.04 62.46
C ILE A 73 -36.53 -34.69 61.08
N THR A 74 -37.22 -35.82 60.94
CA THR A 74 -37.32 -36.52 59.65
C THR A 74 -38.35 -35.90 58.70
N GLY A 75 -39.25 -35.05 59.21
CA GLY A 75 -40.36 -34.47 58.46
C GLY A 75 -41.40 -35.50 58.01
N LYS A 76 -41.41 -36.71 58.60
CA LYS A 76 -42.27 -37.82 58.19
C LYS A 76 -43.57 -37.91 58.99
N PRO A 77 -44.61 -38.59 58.48
CA PRO A 77 -45.87 -38.80 59.22
C PRO A 77 -45.73 -39.59 60.52
N SER A 78 -44.67 -40.42 60.66
CA SER A 78 -44.36 -41.17 61.88
C SER A 78 -42.86 -41.28 62.09
N TRP A 79 -42.45 -41.38 63.36
CA TRP A 79 -41.05 -41.59 63.76
C TRP A 79 -40.42 -42.89 63.24
N ARG A 80 -41.27 -43.87 62.86
CA ARG A 80 -40.87 -45.16 62.29
C ARG A 80 -40.56 -45.11 60.79
N THR A 81 -40.97 -44.03 60.10
CA THR A 81 -40.74 -43.87 58.67
C THR A 81 -39.33 -43.35 58.44
N ALA A 82 -38.57 -44.02 57.56
CA ALA A 82 -37.22 -43.59 57.20
C ALA A 82 -37.22 -42.16 56.61
N PRO A 83 -36.23 -41.30 56.93
CA PRO A 83 -36.06 -40.01 56.27
C PRO A 83 -35.78 -40.18 54.77
N ASP A 84 -36.11 -39.18 53.96
CA ASP A 84 -35.87 -39.23 52.49
C ASP A 84 -34.39 -39.38 52.13
N ARG A 85 -33.50 -38.91 53.03
CA ARG A 85 -32.05 -38.98 52.88
C ARG A 85 -31.38 -39.25 54.22
N THR A 86 -30.34 -40.06 54.20
CA THR A 86 -29.42 -40.23 55.34
C THR A 86 -28.46 -39.05 55.42
N LEU A 87 -27.88 -38.80 56.60
CA LEU A 87 -26.82 -37.80 56.76
C LEU A 87 -25.65 -38.03 55.78
N ALA A 88 -25.31 -39.29 55.53
CA ALA A 88 -24.30 -39.67 54.53
C ALA A 88 -24.71 -39.22 53.11
N GLN A 89 -25.97 -39.39 52.71
CA GLN A 89 -26.48 -38.93 51.42
C GLN A 89 -26.57 -37.40 51.30
N CYS A 90 -26.73 -36.70 52.43
CA CYS A 90 -26.70 -35.24 52.46
C CYS A 90 -25.29 -34.68 52.24
N VAL A 91 -24.23 -35.41 52.63
CA VAL A 91 -22.83 -35.04 52.34
C VAL A 91 -22.58 -35.03 50.83
N ASP A 92 -23.21 -35.92 50.07
CA ASP A 92 -23.05 -35.98 48.61
C ASP A 92 -23.83 -34.90 47.86
N SER A 93 -24.92 -34.40 48.44
CA SER A 93 -25.79 -33.41 47.78
C SER A 93 -25.48 -31.96 48.14
N ALA A 94 -24.77 -31.73 49.25
CA ALA A 94 -24.39 -30.39 49.67
C ALA A 94 -23.21 -29.82 48.89
N GLY A 95 -22.45 -30.62 48.11
CA GLY A 95 -21.48 -30.14 47.11
C GLY A 95 -20.50 -29.05 47.60
N LEU A 96 -20.32 -28.92 48.92
CA LEU A 96 -19.59 -27.84 49.57
C LEU A 96 -18.23 -28.35 50.01
N THR A 97 -17.57 -29.11 49.14
CA THR A 97 -16.11 -29.17 49.15
C THR A 97 -15.65 -28.06 48.24
N VAL A 98 -15.02 -27.07 48.88
CA VAL A 98 -14.36 -25.92 48.26
C VAL A 98 -13.63 -26.38 47.00
N ASP A 99 -13.94 -25.73 45.88
CA ASP A 99 -13.13 -25.69 44.65
C ASP A 99 -13.45 -26.63 43.47
N ARG A 100 -14.64 -27.27 43.41
CA ARG A 100 -15.11 -27.82 42.11
C ARG A 100 -16.63 -27.90 42.00
N VAL A 101 -17.20 -27.22 40.99
CA VAL A 101 -18.57 -27.46 40.54
C VAL A 101 -18.69 -28.95 40.18
N PRO A 102 -19.75 -29.67 40.62
CA PRO A 102 -19.91 -31.08 40.33
C PRO A 102 -19.79 -31.34 38.82
N ASN A 103 -18.94 -32.30 38.44
CA ASN A 103 -18.89 -32.82 37.07
C ASN A 103 -20.25 -33.46 36.76
N ALA A 104 -21.18 -32.67 36.23
CA ALA A 104 -22.48 -33.13 35.83
C ALA A 104 -22.35 -33.88 34.49
N SER A 105 -22.22 -35.21 34.56
CA SER A 105 -22.42 -36.07 33.40
C SER A 105 -23.91 -36.01 33.00
N GLY A 106 -24.22 -35.22 31.97
CA GLY A 106 -25.57 -35.06 31.43
C GLY A 106 -25.94 -33.59 31.28
N ALA A 107 -26.38 -33.21 30.07
CA ALA A 107 -26.70 -31.85 29.68
C ALA A 107 -27.58 -31.13 30.71
N ARG A 108 -26.97 -30.30 31.56
CA ARG A 108 -27.65 -29.28 32.33
C ARG A 108 -27.22 -27.94 31.78
N THR A 109 -28.11 -27.35 31.00
CA THR A 109 -28.07 -25.94 30.66
C THR A 109 -28.13 -25.16 31.98
N LEU A 110 -27.10 -24.37 32.29
CA LEU A 110 -27.28 -23.23 33.20
C LEU A 110 -28.18 -22.26 32.43
N SER A 111 -29.49 -22.46 32.50
CA SER A 111 -30.42 -21.80 31.59
C SER A 111 -30.35 -20.28 31.73
N ASP A 112 -30.12 -19.76 32.95
CA ASP A 112 -30.11 -18.32 33.22
C ASP A 112 -29.23 -17.88 34.42
N SER A 113 -28.29 -18.70 34.91
CA SER A 113 -27.43 -18.32 36.05
C SER A 113 -26.11 -17.69 35.56
N PRO A 114 -25.94 -16.36 35.59
CA PRO A 114 -24.68 -15.74 35.17
C PRO A 114 -23.56 -16.13 36.13
N ILE A 115 -22.42 -16.56 35.59
CA ILE A 115 -21.16 -16.57 36.34
C ILE A 115 -20.70 -15.10 36.41
N ALA A 116 -21.15 -14.38 37.44
CA ALA A 116 -20.77 -12.99 37.68
C ALA A 116 -19.78 -12.94 38.85
N VAL A 117 -18.58 -12.40 38.59
CA VAL A 117 -17.65 -12.00 39.66
C VAL A 117 -17.53 -10.48 39.66
N SER A 118 -17.57 -9.87 40.83
CA SER A 118 -17.42 -8.41 40.99
C SER A 118 -15.97 -7.95 40.98
N SER A 119 -15.01 -8.87 41.18
CA SER A 119 -13.57 -8.64 41.08
C SER A 119 -12.83 -9.98 40.97
N GLY A 120 -11.60 -9.96 40.42
CA GLY A 120 -10.75 -11.15 40.28
C GLY A 120 -10.93 -11.92 38.96
N ASN A 121 -10.17 -13.01 38.81
CA ASN A 121 -10.13 -13.81 37.59
C ASN A 121 -11.16 -14.95 37.64
N VAL A 122 -11.98 -15.10 36.60
CA VAL A 122 -12.73 -16.35 36.33
C VAL A 122 -11.91 -17.17 35.34
N GLY A 123 -11.22 -18.19 35.85
CA GLY A 123 -10.40 -19.08 35.02
C GLY A 123 -11.17 -20.33 34.59
N ILE A 124 -11.12 -20.65 33.30
CA ILE A 124 -11.41 -22.00 32.79
C ILE A 124 -10.06 -22.59 32.38
N GLY A 125 -9.40 -23.27 33.32
CA GLY A 125 -8.06 -23.82 33.12
C GLY A 125 -8.10 -25.27 32.62
N ILE A 126 -7.24 -25.62 31.67
CA ILE A 126 -6.99 -26.99 31.23
C ILE A 126 -5.50 -27.26 31.46
N THR A 127 -5.20 -28.06 32.47
CA THR A 127 -3.82 -28.24 33.00
C THR A 127 -3.15 -29.54 32.53
N SER A 128 -3.77 -30.32 31.67
CA SER A 128 -3.20 -31.57 31.17
C SER A 128 -3.27 -31.68 29.65
N SER A 129 -2.39 -32.52 29.09
CA SER A 129 -2.19 -32.80 27.66
C SER A 129 -3.40 -33.44 26.93
N LEU A 130 -4.60 -33.34 27.50
CA LEU A 130 -5.85 -33.82 26.90
C LEU A 130 -6.56 -32.66 26.21
N THR A 131 -7.07 -32.95 25.03
CA THR A 131 -7.69 -32.06 24.03
C THR A 131 -9.04 -31.45 24.47
N GLY A 132 -9.11 -30.90 25.68
CA GLY A 132 -10.23 -30.08 26.09
C GLY A 132 -10.24 -28.78 25.29
N LYS A 133 -11.22 -28.61 24.41
CA LYS A 133 -11.48 -27.33 23.73
C LYS A 133 -12.68 -26.69 24.41
N LEU A 134 -12.57 -25.43 24.81
CA LEU A 134 -13.75 -24.63 25.08
C LEU A 134 -14.52 -24.49 23.76
N HIS A 135 -15.61 -25.25 23.61
CA HIS A 135 -16.46 -25.18 22.43
C HIS A 135 -17.69 -24.34 22.74
N VAL A 136 -17.73 -23.11 22.22
CA VAL A 136 -18.90 -22.23 22.29
C VAL A 136 -19.46 -22.11 20.88
N LYS A 137 -20.75 -22.41 20.73
CA LYS A 137 -21.44 -22.39 19.44
C LYS A 137 -22.78 -21.66 19.60
N SER A 138 -23.08 -20.74 18.70
CA SER A 138 -24.45 -20.27 18.46
C SER A 138 -25.01 -20.96 17.21
N THR A 139 -26.29 -21.29 17.23
CA THR A 139 -27.03 -21.81 16.08
C THR A 139 -28.01 -20.80 15.49
N ASP A 140 -28.14 -19.63 16.11
CA ASP A 140 -28.95 -18.53 15.61
C ASP A 140 -28.07 -17.38 15.09
N ALA A 141 -28.68 -16.30 14.64
CA ALA A 141 -27.98 -15.14 14.09
C ALA A 141 -27.30 -14.24 15.16
N THR A 142 -27.16 -14.71 16.40
CA THR A 142 -26.56 -13.96 17.51
C THR A 142 -25.14 -14.41 17.84
N ALA A 143 -24.39 -13.55 18.53
CA ALA A 143 -23.01 -13.82 18.90
C ALA A 143 -22.91 -14.95 19.94
N ALA A 144 -22.19 -16.02 19.61
CA ALA A 144 -21.89 -17.10 20.54
C ALA A 144 -21.05 -16.64 21.75
N VAL A 145 -20.16 -15.67 21.52
CA VAL A 145 -19.34 -15.03 22.55
C VAL A 145 -19.38 -13.53 22.30
N ARG A 146 -19.73 -12.76 23.33
CA ARG A 146 -19.66 -11.30 23.32
C ARG A 146 -18.73 -10.84 24.44
N VAL A 147 -17.65 -10.16 24.07
CA VAL A 147 -16.71 -9.53 25.02
C VAL A 147 -16.86 -8.02 24.90
N GLN A 148 -17.18 -7.35 26.00
CA GLN A 148 -17.32 -5.90 26.05
C GLN A 148 -16.40 -5.36 27.15
N ASN A 149 -15.36 -4.62 26.76
CA ASN A 149 -14.51 -3.88 27.69
C ASN A 149 -14.77 -2.38 27.50
N THR A 150 -15.28 -1.71 28.55
CA THR A 150 -15.56 -0.26 28.55
C THR A 150 -14.48 0.55 29.27
N TYR A 151 -13.44 -0.11 29.78
CA TYR A 151 -12.33 0.52 30.51
C TYR A 151 -11.02 0.42 29.71
N SER A 152 -9.98 1.11 30.17
CA SER A 152 -8.64 1.03 29.58
C SER A 152 -8.07 -0.38 29.75
N GLY A 153 -7.67 -1.04 28.65
CA GLY A 153 -7.04 -2.36 28.67
C GLY A 153 -7.47 -3.24 27.50
N ASN A 154 -6.93 -4.47 27.44
CA ASN A 154 -7.28 -5.44 26.41
C ASN A 154 -8.62 -6.11 26.76
N GLY A 155 -9.57 -6.15 25.81
CA GLY A 155 -10.79 -6.94 25.98
C GLY A 155 -10.54 -8.44 25.81
N VAL A 156 -9.77 -8.80 24.80
CA VAL A 156 -9.30 -10.17 24.54
C VAL A 156 -7.79 -10.10 24.34
N ASP A 157 -7.05 -10.92 25.08
CA ASP A 157 -5.60 -11.08 24.94
C ASP A 157 -5.30 -12.56 24.67
N VAL A 158 -4.53 -12.83 23.62
CA VAL A 158 -4.15 -14.18 23.19
C VAL A 158 -2.65 -14.22 23.03
N SER A 159 -1.98 -14.92 23.95
CA SER A 159 -0.54 -15.15 23.94
C SER A 159 -0.26 -16.62 23.64
N MET A 160 0.64 -16.87 22.68
CA MET A 160 1.13 -18.20 22.35
C MET A 160 2.65 -18.22 22.46
N VAL A 161 3.20 -19.28 23.05
CA VAL A 161 4.64 -19.54 23.08
C VAL A 161 4.92 -20.77 22.23
N GLY A 162 5.82 -20.65 21.24
CA GLY A 162 6.20 -21.73 20.33
C GLY A 162 5.52 -21.67 18.95
N PRO A 163 5.82 -22.64 18.07
CA PRO A 163 5.29 -22.65 16.71
C PRO A 163 3.80 -23.02 16.69
N GLY A 164 2.99 -22.26 15.97
CA GLY A 164 1.56 -22.55 15.77
C GLY A 164 0.72 -21.30 15.50
N GLY A 165 -0.59 -21.48 15.37
CA GLY A 165 -1.55 -20.39 15.18
C GLY A 165 -2.24 -20.01 16.49
N GLY A 166 -2.17 -18.74 16.89
CA GLY A 166 -2.87 -18.26 18.08
C GLY A 166 -4.38 -18.13 17.87
N VAL A 167 -4.79 -17.43 16.80
CA VAL A 167 -6.19 -17.24 16.42
C VAL A 167 -6.36 -17.65 14.95
N ALA A 168 -7.19 -18.65 14.69
CA ALA A 168 -7.58 -19.05 13.34
C ALA A 168 -9.08 -18.78 13.14
N ILE A 169 -9.42 -18.04 12.08
CA ILE A 169 -10.79 -17.67 11.75
C ILE A 169 -11.09 -18.18 10.35
N SER A 170 -12.12 -19.02 10.22
CA SER A 170 -12.64 -19.50 8.94
C SER A 170 -14.08 -19.03 8.77
N HIS A 171 -14.36 -18.36 7.65
CA HIS A 171 -15.68 -17.87 7.31
C HIS A 171 -15.97 -18.22 5.86
N THR A 172 -16.96 -19.09 5.64
CA THR A 172 -17.34 -19.62 4.32
C THR A 172 -18.63 -19.00 3.76
N GLY A 173 -19.31 -18.14 4.53
CA GLY A 173 -20.56 -17.48 4.15
C GLY A 173 -20.38 -16.11 3.46
N THR A 174 -21.51 -15.44 3.18
CA THR A 174 -21.56 -14.07 2.66
C THR A 174 -21.54 -13.06 3.82
N GLY A 175 -20.39 -12.45 4.08
CA GLY A 175 -20.21 -11.62 5.27
C GLY A 175 -18.73 -11.40 5.60
N HIS A 176 -18.44 -10.76 6.74
CA HIS A 176 -17.07 -10.51 7.19
C HIS A 176 -16.64 -11.57 8.21
N GLY A 177 -15.49 -12.21 7.98
CA GLY A 177 -14.86 -13.06 9.01
C GLY A 177 -14.33 -12.23 10.17
N ILE A 178 -13.74 -11.06 9.88
CA ILE A 178 -13.24 -10.11 10.86
C ILE A 178 -13.67 -8.70 10.44
N THR A 179 -14.24 -7.94 11.37
CA THR A 179 -14.50 -6.50 11.20
C THR A 179 -13.89 -5.76 12.37
N MET A 180 -13.09 -4.73 12.09
CA MET A 180 -12.48 -3.86 13.09
C MET A 180 -12.89 -2.42 12.80
N SER A 181 -13.51 -1.75 13.77
CA SER A 181 -13.86 -0.33 13.68
C SER A 181 -13.25 0.41 14.88
N LYS A 182 -12.67 1.59 14.60
CA LYS A 182 -12.09 2.46 15.62
C LYS A 182 -12.51 3.90 15.35
N SER A 183 -13.23 4.51 16.29
CA SER A 183 -13.85 5.84 16.16
C SER A 183 -13.05 6.99 16.76
N SER A 184 -11.91 6.73 17.41
CA SER A 184 -11.01 7.74 18.01
C SER A 184 -9.55 7.48 17.64
N SER A 185 -8.61 8.34 18.07
CA SER A 185 -7.17 8.19 17.78
C SER A 185 -6.58 6.84 18.23
N GLY A 186 -5.62 6.31 17.49
CA GLY A 186 -4.93 5.04 17.79
C GLY A 186 -4.84 4.10 16.58
N ARG A 187 -4.45 2.84 16.83
CA ARG A 187 -4.37 1.79 15.79
C ARG A 187 -5.57 0.86 15.90
N GLY A 188 -6.31 0.68 14.80
CA GLY A 188 -7.37 -0.34 14.74
C GLY A 188 -6.79 -1.74 14.63
N LEU A 189 -5.90 -1.92 13.64
CA LEU A 189 -5.09 -3.12 13.46
C LEU A 189 -3.61 -2.73 13.57
N HIS A 190 -2.87 -3.42 14.44
CA HIS A 190 -1.42 -3.26 14.54
C HIS A 190 -0.77 -4.63 14.45
N LEU A 191 -0.03 -4.86 13.36
CA LEU A 191 0.70 -6.09 13.12
C LEU A 191 2.19 -5.77 13.21
N THR A 192 2.93 -6.55 14.00
CA THR A 192 4.38 -6.46 14.10
C THR A 192 4.93 -7.87 13.99
N HIS A 193 5.94 -8.05 13.14
CA HIS A 193 6.64 -9.32 12.98
C HIS A 193 8.14 -9.05 12.95
N SER A 194 8.89 -9.76 13.78
CA SER A 194 10.34 -9.64 13.89
C SER A 194 11.10 -10.83 13.29
N GLY A 195 10.38 -11.84 12.79
CA GLY A 195 10.94 -13.03 12.13
C GLY A 195 10.97 -12.92 10.60
N SER A 196 11.21 -14.05 9.92
CA SER A 196 11.38 -14.12 8.45
C SER A 196 10.09 -14.34 7.63
N GLY A 197 8.96 -14.62 8.28
CA GLY A 197 7.63 -14.77 7.63
C GLY A 197 6.87 -13.46 7.35
N ASP A 198 5.62 -13.62 6.92
CA ASP A 198 4.73 -12.49 6.61
C ASP A 198 4.03 -11.94 7.84
N CYS A 199 3.98 -10.61 7.94
CA CYS A 199 3.19 -9.92 8.97
C CYS A 199 1.70 -9.86 8.59
N LEU A 200 1.42 -9.63 7.31
CA LEU A 200 0.09 -9.66 6.69
C LEU A 200 0.22 -10.34 5.33
N PHE A 201 -0.46 -11.47 5.15
CA PHE A 201 -0.58 -12.15 3.87
C PHE A 201 -2.05 -12.09 3.42
N VAL A 202 -2.29 -11.57 2.22
CA VAL A 202 -3.63 -11.47 1.64
C VAL A 202 -3.64 -12.17 0.29
N SER A 203 -4.36 -13.29 0.20
CA SER A 203 -4.58 -14.02 -1.05
C SER A 203 -6.05 -13.96 -1.42
N ASN A 204 -6.37 -13.41 -2.58
CA ASN A 204 -7.70 -13.48 -3.15
C ASN A 204 -7.65 -14.28 -4.46
N THR A 205 -8.34 -15.42 -4.48
CA THR A 205 -8.39 -16.34 -5.63
C THR A 205 -9.67 -16.19 -6.44
N ASN A 206 -10.57 -15.28 -6.05
CA ASN A 206 -11.89 -15.05 -6.65
C ASN A 206 -12.02 -13.59 -7.11
N THR A 207 -13.23 -13.16 -7.48
CA THR A 207 -13.52 -11.88 -8.17
C THR A 207 -13.53 -10.62 -7.27
N GLY A 208 -13.04 -10.69 -6.03
CA GLY A 208 -13.07 -9.57 -5.07
C GLY A 208 -11.76 -8.79 -4.99
N ASN A 209 -11.74 -7.73 -4.17
CA ASN A 209 -10.50 -7.03 -3.82
C ASN A 209 -9.73 -7.82 -2.76
N GLY A 210 -8.40 -7.91 -2.88
CA GLY A 210 -7.55 -8.46 -1.83
C GLY A 210 -7.40 -7.49 -0.66
N LEU A 211 -6.72 -6.37 -0.89
CA LEU A 211 -6.50 -5.29 0.07
C LEU A 211 -7.01 -3.97 -0.50
N VAL A 212 -7.82 -3.24 0.26
CA VAL A 212 -8.30 -1.89 -0.08
C VAL A 212 -7.89 -0.94 1.04
N VAL A 213 -7.22 0.16 0.68
CA VAL A 213 -6.84 1.23 1.61
C VAL A 213 -7.52 2.52 1.17
N THR A 214 -8.41 3.05 2.00
CA THR A 214 -9.12 4.30 1.74
C THR A 214 -8.84 5.29 2.86
N LEU A 215 -8.39 6.49 2.50
CA LEU A 215 -8.22 7.61 3.43
C LEU A 215 -9.17 8.73 3.01
N THR A 216 -10.08 9.12 3.91
CA THR A 216 -11.03 10.22 3.69
C THR A 216 -10.64 11.51 4.41
N GLY A 217 -9.57 11.50 5.22
CA GLY A 217 -9.07 12.64 6.00
C GLY A 217 -7.67 13.11 5.59
N SER A 218 -7.08 14.03 6.34
CA SER A 218 -5.81 14.73 6.03
C SER A 218 -4.51 13.97 6.34
N GLY A 219 -4.55 12.64 6.41
CA GLY A 219 -3.42 11.79 6.81
C GLY A 219 -2.60 11.21 5.65
N LYS A 220 -1.85 10.14 5.94
CA LYS A 220 -1.20 9.28 4.92
C LYS A 220 -2.01 7.99 4.81
N GLY A 221 -2.43 7.64 3.59
CA GLY A 221 -3.23 6.43 3.36
C GLY A 221 -2.41 5.16 3.52
N ALA A 222 -1.32 5.05 2.75
CA ALA A 222 -0.33 3.99 2.87
C ALA A 222 1.08 4.60 2.93
N VAL A 223 1.91 4.11 3.85
CA VAL A 223 3.32 4.51 3.98
C VAL A 223 4.16 3.24 3.98
N ILE A 224 5.09 3.16 3.05
CA ILE A 224 6.01 2.03 2.92
C ILE A 224 7.41 2.57 3.11
N THR A 225 8.11 2.03 4.10
CA THR A 225 9.51 2.37 4.39
C THR A 225 10.27 1.07 4.42
N THR A 226 11.30 0.96 3.57
CA THR A 226 12.15 -0.23 3.48
C THR A 226 13.62 0.17 3.56
N LEU A 227 14.46 -0.79 3.96
CA LEU A 227 15.91 -0.66 3.95
C LEU A 227 16.47 -1.71 2.98
N ASN A 228 17.19 -1.26 1.95
CA ASN A 228 17.92 -2.12 1.00
C ASN A 228 17.07 -3.23 0.31
N THR A 229 15.77 -3.02 0.13
CA THR A 229 14.87 -4.01 -0.47
C THR A 229 13.70 -3.36 -1.22
N ILE A 230 12.90 -4.19 -1.89
CA ILE A 230 11.72 -3.78 -2.64
C ILE A 230 10.61 -3.35 -1.67
N GLY A 231 10.11 -2.12 -1.81
CA GLY A 231 8.98 -1.63 -1.02
C GLY A 231 7.62 -2.12 -1.53
N VAL A 232 7.39 -2.00 -2.83
CA VAL A 232 6.21 -2.51 -3.51
C VAL A 232 6.68 -3.31 -4.71
N GLN A 233 6.35 -4.60 -4.76
CA GLN A 233 6.51 -5.43 -5.93
C GLN A 233 5.14 -5.76 -6.49
N VAL A 234 4.94 -5.51 -7.78
CA VAL A 234 3.76 -5.97 -8.50
C VAL A 234 4.25 -6.83 -9.66
N SER A 235 3.79 -8.08 -9.70
CA SER A 235 4.13 -9.05 -10.75
C SER A 235 2.84 -9.65 -11.28
N MET A 236 2.71 -9.78 -12.59
CA MET A 236 1.54 -10.35 -13.25
C MET A 236 1.99 -11.38 -14.28
N SER A 237 1.21 -12.47 -14.41
CA SER A 237 1.40 -13.49 -15.45
C SER A 237 0.06 -13.68 -16.18
N GLY A 238 -0.06 -13.20 -17.43
CA GLY A 238 -1.26 -13.38 -18.25
C GLY A 238 -1.48 -12.30 -19.31
N ASN A 239 -2.48 -12.49 -20.18
CA ASN A 239 -2.78 -11.65 -21.34
C ASN A 239 -3.78 -10.50 -21.05
N GLY A 240 -4.11 -10.25 -19.79
CA GLY A 240 -5.05 -9.19 -19.42
C GLY A 240 -4.39 -7.81 -19.39
N SER A 241 -5.18 -6.75 -19.56
CA SER A 241 -4.76 -5.41 -19.19
C SER A 241 -4.36 -5.44 -17.72
N ALA A 242 -3.08 -5.21 -17.46
CA ALA A 242 -2.58 -4.97 -16.13
C ALA A 242 -3.45 -3.90 -15.48
N ALA A 243 -3.60 -3.97 -14.16
CA ALA A 243 -4.19 -2.90 -13.37
C ALA A 243 -3.87 -1.51 -13.94
N ASP A 244 -4.78 -0.56 -13.75
CA ASP A 244 -4.39 0.85 -13.66
C ASP A 244 -3.48 0.95 -12.41
N LEU A 245 -2.21 0.54 -12.58
CA LEU A 245 -1.27 0.16 -11.52
C LEU A 245 -1.17 1.26 -10.47
N VAL A 246 -1.22 2.49 -10.98
CA VAL A 246 -1.29 3.73 -10.23
C VAL A 246 -2.13 4.70 -11.09
N SER A 247 -3.46 4.60 -10.97
CA SER A 247 -4.35 5.66 -11.45
C SER A 247 -4.26 6.83 -10.48
N ILE A 248 -3.56 7.90 -10.86
CA ILE A 248 -3.50 9.13 -10.06
C ILE A 248 -4.47 10.15 -10.67
N GLY A 249 -5.73 10.09 -10.23
CA GLY A 249 -6.75 11.07 -10.58
C GLY A 249 -6.67 12.29 -9.67
N HIS A 250 -6.31 13.45 -10.23
CA HIS A 250 -6.45 14.75 -9.55
C HIS A 250 -7.63 15.50 -10.18
N THR A 251 -8.74 15.60 -9.46
CA THR A 251 -9.93 16.34 -9.91
C THR A 251 -10.19 17.53 -8.99
N GLY A 252 -10.51 18.69 -9.57
CA GLY A 252 -10.80 19.93 -8.84
C GLY A 252 -9.92 21.11 -9.25
N SER A 253 -10.51 22.30 -9.33
CA SER A 253 -9.90 23.53 -9.88
C SER A 253 -8.86 24.21 -8.98
N SER A 254 -8.59 23.70 -7.78
CA SER A 254 -7.88 24.41 -6.72
C SER A 254 -6.65 23.70 -6.14
N TYR A 255 -6.21 22.58 -6.72
CA TYR A 255 -5.05 21.84 -6.21
C TYR A 255 -3.76 22.11 -7.02
N THR A 256 -2.71 22.56 -6.34
CA THR A 256 -1.39 22.91 -6.91
C THR A 256 -0.31 21.86 -6.62
N GLY A 257 -0.68 20.57 -6.53
CA GLY A 257 0.20 19.47 -6.13
C GLY A 257 0.71 18.61 -7.28
N ASN A 258 1.80 17.87 -7.07
CA ASN A 258 2.29 16.86 -8.01
C ASN A 258 1.43 15.59 -7.91
N GLY A 259 1.00 15.02 -9.04
CA GLY A 259 0.35 13.71 -9.03
C GLY A 259 1.32 12.58 -8.75
N TYR A 260 2.45 12.57 -9.48
CA TYR A 260 3.56 11.66 -9.24
C TYR A 260 4.84 12.45 -9.07
N ARG A 261 5.65 12.10 -8.05
CA ARG A 261 6.97 12.70 -7.83
C ARG A 261 7.97 11.63 -7.40
N ALA A 262 9.01 11.42 -8.21
CA ALA A 262 10.19 10.65 -7.84
C ALA A 262 11.33 11.62 -7.47
N THR A 263 12.04 11.36 -6.37
CA THR A 263 13.22 12.13 -5.97
C THR A 263 14.32 11.16 -5.58
N LEU A 264 15.47 11.26 -6.25
CA LEU A 264 16.62 10.39 -6.04
C LEU A 264 17.81 11.23 -5.62
N THR A 265 18.48 10.80 -4.56
CA THR A 265 19.74 11.39 -4.07
C THR A 265 20.96 10.50 -4.40
N SER A 266 20.75 9.43 -5.16
CA SER A 266 21.74 8.42 -5.56
C SER A 266 21.69 8.16 -7.07
N SER A 267 22.63 7.37 -7.59
CA SER A 267 22.85 7.12 -9.03
C SER A 267 21.84 6.17 -9.72
N GLY A 268 20.63 5.99 -9.17
CA GLY A 268 19.62 5.07 -9.69
C GLY A 268 18.67 5.68 -10.74
N HIS A 269 17.71 4.88 -11.21
CA HIS A 269 16.62 5.37 -12.06
C HIS A 269 15.42 5.76 -11.21
N GLY A 270 14.86 6.97 -11.43
CA GLY A 270 13.60 7.35 -10.80
C GLY A 270 12.39 6.67 -11.43
N VAL A 271 12.35 6.67 -12.76
CA VAL A 271 11.39 5.92 -13.57
C VAL A 271 12.19 5.21 -14.66
N LYS A 272 12.09 3.88 -14.71
CA LYS A 272 12.65 3.07 -15.80
C LYS A 272 11.51 2.29 -16.44
N VAL A 273 11.34 2.48 -17.74
CA VAL A 273 10.42 1.68 -18.54
C VAL A 273 11.24 0.77 -19.44
N TYR A 274 10.90 -0.52 -19.43
CA TYR A 274 11.44 -1.52 -20.34
C TYR A 274 10.26 -2.18 -21.06
N GLN A 275 10.20 -2.03 -22.37
CA GLN A 275 9.14 -2.58 -23.23
C GLN A 275 9.80 -3.41 -24.33
N ASP A 276 9.51 -4.70 -24.34
CA ASP A 276 9.98 -5.68 -25.34
C ASP A 276 8.90 -6.00 -26.40
N GLY A 277 7.62 -5.75 -26.07
CA GLY A 277 6.49 -5.81 -27.00
C GLY A 277 6.38 -4.61 -27.96
N THR A 278 5.29 -4.59 -28.74
CA THR A 278 5.05 -3.59 -29.82
C THR A 278 4.32 -2.31 -29.37
N GLY A 279 4.01 -2.18 -28.08
CA GLY A 279 3.27 -1.05 -27.51
C GLY A 279 4.12 0.19 -27.21
N LYS A 280 3.49 1.23 -26.64
CA LYS A 280 4.19 2.44 -26.16
C LYS A 280 4.73 2.18 -24.76
N GLY A 281 6.02 2.46 -24.54
CA GLY A 281 6.59 2.46 -23.19
C GLY A 281 6.14 3.69 -22.38
N VAL A 282 6.18 4.87 -22.98
CA VAL A 282 5.76 6.14 -22.36
C VAL A 282 4.92 6.94 -23.35
N GLU A 283 3.76 7.42 -22.90
CA GLU A 283 2.91 8.35 -23.62
C GLU A 283 2.59 9.54 -22.72
N VAL A 284 2.88 10.76 -23.20
CA VAL A 284 2.59 12.01 -22.49
C VAL A 284 1.66 12.84 -23.37
N VAL A 285 0.44 13.08 -22.89
CA VAL A 285 -0.60 13.80 -23.63
C VAL A 285 -1.20 14.88 -22.73
N ILE A 286 -1.24 16.12 -23.24
CA ILE A 286 -1.98 17.22 -22.63
C ILE A 286 -3.19 17.52 -23.52
N TYR A 287 -4.39 17.27 -23.01
CA TYR A 287 -5.65 17.53 -23.71
C TYR A 287 -6.32 18.79 -23.16
N ASN A 288 -5.68 19.95 -23.35
CA ASN A 288 -6.23 21.26 -22.96
C ASN A 288 -5.73 22.36 -23.91
N GLY A 289 -6.62 22.89 -24.76
CA GLY A 289 -6.28 23.92 -25.75
C GLY A 289 -5.83 25.27 -25.17
N SER A 290 -6.06 25.50 -23.87
CA SER A 290 -5.58 26.69 -23.15
C SER A 290 -4.29 26.45 -22.38
N ASN A 291 -3.69 25.26 -22.45
CA ASN A 291 -2.45 24.98 -21.72
C ASN A 291 -1.26 25.71 -22.34
N SER A 292 -0.54 26.49 -21.52
CA SER A 292 0.64 27.25 -21.93
C SER A 292 1.96 26.70 -21.36
N THR A 293 1.94 25.49 -20.80
CA THR A 293 3.08 24.86 -20.11
C THR A 293 3.73 23.76 -20.96
N HIS A 294 4.91 23.28 -20.54
CA HIS A 294 5.61 22.18 -21.19
C HIS A 294 4.93 20.83 -20.92
N GLY A 295 4.75 20.00 -21.96
CA GLY A 295 4.31 18.62 -21.80
C GLY A 295 5.39 17.73 -21.20
N VAL A 296 6.63 17.90 -21.65
CA VAL A 296 7.82 17.27 -21.09
C VAL A 296 8.85 18.37 -20.93
N ASP A 297 9.36 18.55 -19.73
CA ASP A 297 10.48 19.43 -19.42
C ASP A 297 11.65 18.58 -18.92
N SER A 298 12.81 18.73 -19.55
CA SER A 298 13.99 17.89 -19.32
C SER A 298 15.22 18.77 -19.16
N TYR A 299 15.94 18.59 -18.07
CA TYR A 299 17.10 19.40 -17.72
C TYR A 299 18.21 18.54 -17.12
N THR A 300 19.45 18.88 -17.45
CA THR A 300 20.67 18.34 -16.85
C THR A 300 21.66 19.48 -16.65
N ASN A 301 22.30 19.53 -15.48
CA ASN A 301 23.44 20.40 -15.22
C ASN A 301 24.77 19.63 -15.25
N GLY A 302 24.72 18.33 -15.52
CA GLY A 302 25.89 17.47 -15.69
C GLY A 302 26.31 17.37 -17.16
N THR A 303 27.22 16.43 -17.44
CA THR A 303 27.79 16.21 -18.78
C THR A 303 26.99 15.24 -19.65
N GLY A 304 25.93 14.62 -19.12
CA GLY A 304 25.11 13.64 -19.83
C GLY A 304 23.94 14.26 -20.60
N ASP A 305 23.34 13.48 -21.50
CA ASP A 305 22.17 13.90 -22.29
C ASP A 305 20.91 14.05 -21.42
N ALA A 306 20.21 15.18 -21.51
CA ALA A 306 18.90 15.34 -20.88
C ALA A 306 17.81 14.50 -21.59
N VAL A 307 17.91 14.40 -22.92
CA VAL A 307 17.06 13.57 -23.77
C VAL A 307 17.94 12.90 -24.81
N LYS A 308 17.79 11.57 -24.96
CA LYS A 308 18.51 10.78 -25.96
C LYS A 308 17.55 9.84 -26.67
N GLY A 309 17.47 9.95 -27.99
CA GLY A 309 16.83 8.96 -28.85
C GLY A 309 17.86 8.09 -29.54
N LYS A 310 17.69 6.77 -29.52
CA LYS A 310 18.47 5.81 -30.31
C LYS A 310 17.52 4.79 -30.94
N SER A 311 17.66 4.56 -32.24
CA SER A 311 17.00 3.46 -32.96
C SER A 311 18.08 2.60 -33.59
N GLU A 312 18.13 1.31 -33.21
CA GLU A 312 19.01 0.32 -33.85
C GLU A 312 18.33 -0.39 -35.04
N GLY A 313 16.99 -0.27 -35.12
CA GLY A 313 16.20 -0.77 -36.25
C GLY A 313 16.04 0.27 -37.36
N THR A 314 15.18 -0.05 -38.33
CA THR A 314 14.85 0.82 -39.48
C THR A 314 13.95 2.01 -39.14
N GLY A 315 13.55 2.15 -37.88
CA GLY A 315 12.66 3.20 -37.39
C GLY A 315 13.35 4.53 -37.11
N ARG A 316 12.56 5.52 -36.65
CA ARG A 316 13.02 6.85 -36.27
C ARG A 316 13.23 6.94 -34.77
N ALA A 317 14.37 7.50 -34.34
CA ALA A 317 14.67 7.74 -32.92
C ALA A 317 13.94 8.97 -32.34
N GLY A 318 13.50 9.90 -33.19
CA GLY A 318 12.74 11.09 -32.81
C GLY A 318 11.93 11.63 -33.99
N TYR A 319 10.76 12.19 -33.70
CA TYR A 319 9.87 12.83 -34.68
C TYR A 319 9.13 13.98 -34.01
N PHE A 320 9.25 15.18 -34.56
CA PHE A 320 8.60 16.38 -34.06
C PHE A 320 7.70 16.95 -35.14
N GLU A 321 6.41 17.08 -34.85
CA GLU A 321 5.41 17.61 -35.79
C GLU A 321 4.47 18.59 -35.10
N ARG A 322 3.89 19.51 -35.88
CA ARG A 322 2.75 20.32 -35.45
C ARG A 322 1.64 20.19 -36.48
N ASN A 323 0.51 19.65 -36.05
CA ASN A 323 -0.70 19.53 -36.85
C ASN A 323 -1.72 20.59 -36.42
N ASN A 324 -1.43 21.86 -36.69
CA ASN A 324 -2.34 22.98 -36.44
C ASN A 324 -2.37 23.93 -37.65
N SER A 325 -3.55 24.11 -38.25
CA SER A 325 -3.77 24.96 -39.42
C SER A 325 -4.00 26.45 -39.09
N THR A 326 -4.06 26.84 -37.80
CA THR A 326 -4.63 28.14 -37.37
C THR A 326 -3.71 29.05 -36.54
N SER A 327 -2.40 28.78 -36.41
CA SER A 327 -1.49 29.68 -35.66
C SER A 327 -0.16 29.94 -36.39
N PRO A 328 0.10 31.18 -36.84
CA PRO A 328 1.24 31.48 -37.72
C PRO A 328 2.56 31.83 -37.01
N THR A 329 2.68 31.73 -35.68
CA THR A 329 3.75 32.44 -34.95
C THR A 329 4.80 31.59 -34.21
N GLY A 330 4.98 30.30 -34.51
CA GLY A 330 5.99 29.48 -33.81
C GLY A 330 6.71 28.45 -34.68
N SER A 331 7.92 28.06 -34.28
CA SER A 331 8.67 26.94 -34.88
C SER A 331 8.17 25.59 -34.34
N VAL A 332 8.10 24.54 -35.17
CA VAL A 332 7.80 23.17 -34.68
C VAL A 332 8.95 22.63 -33.82
N PHE A 333 10.18 23.01 -34.19
CA PHE A 333 11.40 22.70 -33.48
C PHE A 333 12.30 23.93 -33.51
N ALA A 334 12.93 24.27 -32.39
CA ALA A 334 13.87 25.37 -32.27
C ALA A 334 15.05 24.93 -31.42
N LEU A 335 16.26 25.11 -31.95
CA LEU A 335 17.49 24.98 -31.16
C LEU A 335 17.97 26.39 -30.83
N LYS A 336 18.23 26.67 -29.56
CA LYS A 336 18.72 27.97 -29.08
C LYS A 336 19.93 27.74 -28.18
N ALA A 337 21.05 28.39 -28.50
CA ALA A 337 22.19 28.52 -27.60
C ALA A 337 22.17 29.92 -26.98
N ALA A 338 22.11 30.01 -25.65
CA ALA A 338 22.02 31.28 -24.91
C ALA A 338 23.37 31.75 -24.31
N HIS A 339 24.45 30.99 -24.49
CA HIS A 339 25.74 31.26 -23.85
C HIS A 339 26.80 31.52 -24.91
N SER A 340 27.24 32.78 -25.02
CA SER A 340 28.07 33.28 -26.12
C SER A 340 29.58 33.19 -25.87
N THR A 341 30.03 32.46 -24.86
CA THR A 341 31.46 32.40 -24.46
C THR A 341 32.05 30.99 -24.34
N ASP A 342 31.23 29.94 -24.32
CA ASP A 342 31.70 28.57 -24.16
C ASP A 342 31.79 27.86 -25.52
N ALA A 343 32.89 27.14 -25.75
CA ALA A 343 33.07 26.33 -26.96
C ALA A 343 32.08 25.14 -26.93
N GLY A 344 31.07 25.15 -27.80
CA GLY A 344 30.08 24.08 -27.89
C GLY A 344 29.38 24.01 -29.24
N THR A 345 28.98 22.80 -29.63
CA THR A 345 28.23 22.55 -30.87
C THR A 345 26.73 22.55 -30.58
N LEU A 346 25.96 23.41 -31.24
CA LEU A 346 24.50 23.46 -31.08
C LEU A 346 23.79 22.28 -31.78
N LEU A 347 24.31 21.88 -32.93
CA LEU A 347 23.84 20.74 -33.71
C LEU A 347 25.05 20.04 -34.32
N GLU A 348 25.29 18.81 -33.89
CA GLU A 348 26.22 17.90 -34.55
C GLU A 348 25.39 16.86 -35.29
N ALA A 349 25.63 16.74 -36.59
CA ALA A 349 24.95 15.76 -37.42
C ALA A 349 26.02 15.00 -38.22
N ASN A 350 26.06 13.68 -38.06
CA ASN A 350 26.91 12.79 -38.83
C ASN A 350 26.04 11.71 -39.48
N HIS A 351 26.22 11.51 -40.77
CA HIS A 351 25.47 10.54 -41.55
C HIS A 351 26.44 9.75 -42.44
N ILE A 352 26.58 8.46 -42.12
CA ILE A 352 27.52 7.54 -42.78
C ILE A 352 26.84 6.80 -43.95
N GLY A 353 25.50 6.87 -44.05
CA GLY A 353 24.71 6.19 -45.08
C GLY A 353 24.65 6.94 -46.42
N THR A 354 23.83 6.45 -47.34
CA THR A 354 23.63 7.01 -48.69
C THR A 354 22.47 8.02 -48.80
N GLY A 355 21.68 8.19 -47.74
CA GLY A 355 20.65 9.24 -47.62
C GLY A 355 21.19 10.67 -47.42
N LYS A 356 20.29 11.57 -47.01
CA LYS A 356 20.60 12.99 -46.76
C LYS A 356 20.93 13.22 -45.28
N LEU A 357 21.93 14.05 -45.00
CA LEU A 357 22.23 14.55 -43.67
C LEU A 357 21.20 15.61 -43.23
N ALA A 358 20.80 16.48 -44.15
CA ALA A 358 19.77 17.49 -43.93
C ALA A 358 18.96 17.74 -45.21
N ASP A 359 17.66 17.94 -45.07
CA ASP A 359 16.76 18.30 -46.17
C ASP A 359 15.71 19.28 -45.64
N LEU A 360 15.86 20.56 -46.00
CA LEU A 360 14.92 21.60 -45.63
C LEU A 360 14.03 21.88 -46.83
N GLN A 361 12.76 21.57 -46.68
CA GLN A 361 11.76 21.71 -47.72
C GLN A 361 10.72 22.76 -47.36
N GLN A 362 10.22 23.45 -48.38
CA GLN A 362 9.06 24.32 -48.29
C GLN A 362 8.01 23.83 -49.28
N ASN A 363 6.81 23.50 -48.79
CA ASN A 363 5.70 22.99 -49.61
C ASN A 363 6.10 21.82 -50.53
N GLY A 364 6.81 20.84 -49.96
CA GLY A 364 7.32 19.66 -50.67
C GLY A 364 8.50 19.92 -51.61
N THR A 365 9.03 21.16 -51.67
CA THR A 365 10.18 21.51 -52.49
C THR A 365 11.43 21.73 -51.62
N THR A 366 12.50 20.98 -51.87
CA THR A 366 13.81 21.20 -51.21
C THR A 366 14.36 22.59 -51.51
N LYS A 367 14.72 23.33 -50.47
CA LYS A 367 15.41 24.63 -50.52
C LYS A 367 16.88 24.52 -50.13
N PHE A 368 17.20 23.61 -49.22
CA PHE A 368 18.56 23.31 -48.81
C PHE A 368 18.69 21.80 -48.57
N SER A 369 19.75 21.19 -49.09
CA SER A 369 20.06 19.78 -48.87
C SER A 369 21.54 19.61 -48.61
N VAL A 370 21.86 18.74 -47.67
CA VAL A 370 23.21 18.20 -47.48
C VAL A 370 23.12 16.70 -47.69
N ASP A 371 23.78 16.21 -48.72
CA ASP A 371 23.84 14.79 -49.06
C ASP A 371 25.30 14.36 -49.32
N ASN A 372 25.49 13.14 -49.84
CA ASN A 372 26.81 12.61 -50.14
C ASN A 372 27.54 13.37 -51.28
N LYS A 373 26.87 14.29 -51.97
CA LYS A 373 27.45 15.17 -53.00
C LYS A 373 27.81 16.55 -52.44
N GLY A 374 27.50 16.82 -51.17
CA GLY A 374 27.81 18.06 -50.47
C GLY A 374 26.58 18.94 -50.25
N ILE A 375 26.80 20.26 -50.32
CA ILE A 375 25.76 21.27 -50.07
C ILE A 375 25.11 21.64 -51.40
N THR A 376 23.79 21.49 -51.47
CA THR A 376 23.01 21.93 -52.63
C THR A 376 22.02 23.02 -52.22
N PHE A 377 22.19 24.22 -52.79
CA PHE A 377 21.16 25.26 -52.79
C PHE A 377 20.30 25.08 -54.05
N LEU A 378 19.04 24.71 -53.88
CA LEU A 378 18.13 24.44 -55.00
C LEU A 378 17.13 25.59 -55.21
N SER A 379 16.70 25.77 -56.46
CA SER A 379 15.73 26.76 -56.98
C SER A 379 15.33 27.91 -56.03
N GLY A 380 15.86 29.10 -56.32
CA GLY A 380 15.60 30.33 -55.55
C GLY A 380 16.86 31.06 -55.12
N PHE A 381 18.03 30.38 -55.14
CA PHE A 381 19.32 31.06 -55.08
C PHE A 381 19.65 31.64 -56.46
N ALA A 382 19.15 32.84 -56.74
CA ALA A 382 19.47 33.59 -57.94
C ALA A 382 20.56 34.62 -57.61
N PRO A 383 21.68 34.67 -58.35
CA PRO A 383 22.64 35.76 -58.18
C PRO A 383 21.95 37.11 -58.43
N LYS A 384 22.23 38.11 -57.61
CA LYS A 384 21.65 39.45 -57.77
C LYS A 384 22.08 40.02 -59.13
N ARG A 385 21.10 40.35 -59.97
CA ARG A 385 21.32 40.95 -61.29
C ARG A 385 20.88 42.42 -61.30
N ALA A 386 21.75 43.32 -61.78
CA ALA A 386 21.42 44.71 -62.09
C ALA A 386 21.20 44.88 -63.60
N ALA A 387 20.11 45.54 -63.99
CA ALA A 387 19.88 45.96 -65.37
C ALA A 387 20.32 47.42 -65.54
N VAL A 388 21.19 47.69 -66.51
CA VAL A 388 21.78 49.01 -66.74
C VAL A 388 21.40 49.50 -68.14
N THR A 389 20.64 50.60 -68.19
CA THR A 389 20.23 51.27 -69.45
C THR A 389 20.77 52.70 -69.57
N GLY A 390 21.41 53.21 -68.50
CA GLY A 390 21.96 54.56 -68.44
C GLY A 390 23.36 54.67 -69.04
N ALA A 391 23.78 55.90 -69.31
CA ALA A 391 25.12 56.21 -69.79
C ALA A 391 26.20 56.00 -68.72
N THR A 392 25.83 56.05 -67.44
CA THR A 392 26.71 55.79 -66.30
C THR A 392 26.02 54.92 -65.25
N HIS A 393 26.77 54.03 -64.58
CA HIS A 393 26.27 53.24 -63.47
C HIS A 393 27.40 52.83 -62.53
N THR A 394 27.19 52.88 -61.22
CA THR A 394 28.14 52.37 -60.22
C THR A 394 27.62 51.05 -59.69
N ILE A 395 28.43 50.00 -59.83
CA ILE A 395 28.08 48.64 -59.41
C ILE A 395 28.26 48.53 -57.90
N THR A 396 27.26 47.98 -57.21
CA THR A 396 27.32 47.70 -55.76
C THR A 396 27.98 46.35 -55.48
N SER A 397 28.60 46.21 -54.30
CA SER A 397 29.33 44.99 -53.90
C SER A 397 28.48 43.73 -53.79
N ASP A 398 27.15 43.86 -53.70
CA ASP A 398 26.20 42.74 -53.62
C ASP A 398 25.67 42.27 -54.99
N THR A 399 26.06 42.94 -56.09
CA THR A 399 25.67 42.56 -57.45
C THR A 399 26.65 41.53 -58.00
N VAL A 400 26.14 40.49 -58.66
CA VAL A 400 26.97 39.43 -59.28
C VAL A 400 26.87 39.49 -60.81
N ILE A 401 25.71 39.88 -61.34
CA ILE A 401 25.48 39.98 -62.79
C ILE A 401 25.06 41.40 -63.13
N VAL A 402 25.71 42.00 -64.13
CA VAL A 402 25.36 43.32 -64.67
C VAL A 402 24.97 43.14 -66.13
N GLY A 403 23.66 43.22 -66.40
CA GLY A 403 23.11 43.20 -67.75
C GLY A 403 23.00 44.61 -68.30
N VAL A 404 23.75 44.91 -69.36
CA VAL A 404 23.89 46.27 -69.88
C VAL A 404 23.21 46.39 -71.24
N SER A 405 22.39 47.43 -71.42
CA SER A 405 21.80 47.83 -72.69
C SER A 405 22.20 49.28 -72.99
N PRO A 406 23.33 49.50 -73.67
CA PRO A 406 23.91 50.85 -73.79
C PRO A 406 23.01 51.84 -74.54
N PRO A 407 22.79 53.06 -74.00
CA PRO A 407 22.09 54.12 -74.73
C PRO A 407 22.97 54.68 -75.86
N THR A 408 22.42 55.58 -76.66
CA THR A 408 23.20 56.32 -77.67
C THR A 408 24.38 57.03 -77.01
N GLY A 409 25.61 56.65 -77.36
CA GLY A 409 26.85 57.13 -76.74
C GLY A 409 27.60 56.11 -75.87
N GLY A 410 27.01 54.94 -75.58
CA GLY A 410 27.64 53.89 -74.77
C GLY A 410 27.29 53.98 -73.27
N THR A 411 27.87 53.08 -72.48
CA THR A 411 27.69 53.03 -71.01
C THR A 411 29.05 52.98 -70.32
N THR A 412 29.23 53.75 -69.25
CA THR A 412 30.38 53.66 -68.35
C THR A 412 29.95 53.06 -67.01
N LEU A 413 30.48 51.89 -66.70
CA LEU A 413 30.31 51.21 -65.43
C LEU A 413 31.48 51.55 -64.51
N THR A 414 31.22 51.88 -63.25
CA THR A 414 32.25 51.99 -62.22
C THR A 414 32.14 50.77 -61.32
N LEU A 415 33.22 49.99 -61.22
CA LEU A 415 33.32 48.84 -60.33
C LEU A 415 33.18 49.28 -58.86
N PRO A 416 32.79 48.39 -57.93
CA PRO A 416 33.03 48.65 -56.52
C PRO A 416 34.53 48.61 -56.20
N ALA A 417 34.92 49.09 -55.01
CA ALA A 417 36.28 48.91 -54.54
C ALA A 417 36.64 47.42 -54.50
N ALA A 418 37.85 47.06 -54.93
CA ALA A 418 38.37 45.69 -54.93
C ALA A 418 38.27 45.04 -53.53
N SER A 419 38.52 45.83 -52.48
CA SER A 419 38.40 45.40 -51.08
C SER A 419 36.98 45.00 -50.64
N ALA A 420 35.95 45.32 -51.42
CA ALA A 420 34.58 44.92 -51.11
C ALA A 420 34.26 43.46 -51.51
N VAL A 421 35.23 42.73 -52.11
CA VAL A 421 35.19 41.33 -52.56
C VAL A 421 33.93 40.96 -53.35
N CYS A 422 34.05 40.83 -54.67
CA CYS A 422 32.96 40.30 -55.51
C CYS A 422 33.46 39.60 -56.78
N TRP A 423 32.63 38.66 -57.24
CA TRP A 423 32.68 38.06 -58.57
C TRP A 423 31.63 38.76 -59.44
N LEU A 424 32.03 39.26 -60.61
CA LEU A 424 31.17 40.02 -61.51
C LEU A 424 31.16 39.43 -62.91
N ILE A 425 29.96 39.32 -63.45
CA ILE A 425 29.72 39.05 -64.88
C ILE A 425 29.05 40.28 -65.47
N ILE A 426 29.75 40.97 -66.36
CA ILE A 426 29.22 42.14 -67.08
C ILE A 426 28.92 41.69 -68.51
N LYS A 427 27.67 41.87 -68.95
CA LYS A 427 27.17 41.36 -70.23
C LYS A 427 26.51 42.47 -71.04
N ASP A 428 26.85 42.56 -72.33
CA ASP A 428 26.06 43.32 -73.30
C ASP A 428 24.78 42.55 -73.63
N GLU A 429 23.67 42.95 -73.02
CA GLU A 429 22.34 42.44 -73.30
C GLU A 429 21.58 43.28 -74.33
N GLY A 430 22.01 44.52 -74.57
CA GLY A 430 21.46 45.36 -75.63
C GLY A 430 21.92 44.92 -77.02
N GLY A 431 23.08 44.27 -77.12
CA GLY A 431 23.65 43.79 -78.37
C GLY A 431 24.19 44.91 -79.26
N THR A 432 24.54 46.06 -78.67
CA THR A 432 25.00 47.26 -79.40
C THR A 432 26.41 47.71 -79.00
N ALA A 433 27.13 46.91 -78.20
CA ALA A 433 28.44 47.28 -77.69
C ALA A 433 29.50 47.55 -78.78
N ALA A 434 29.37 47.01 -80.00
CA ALA A 434 30.29 47.33 -81.10
C ALA A 434 30.14 48.74 -81.67
N THR A 435 28.98 49.36 -81.48
CA THR A 435 28.72 50.75 -81.87
C THR A 435 28.66 51.68 -80.67
N ARG A 436 28.34 51.14 -79.49
CA ARG A 436 28.09 51.85 -78.23
C ARG A 436 28.83 51.12 -77.11
N ASN A 437 30.16 51.26 -77.10
CA ASN A 437 31.03 50.53 -76.19
C ASN A 437 30.55 50.63 -74.73
N ILE A 438 30.72 49.52 -74.00
CA ILE A 438 30.57 49.50 -72.55
C ILE A 438 31.97 49.64 -71.96
N THR A 439 32.22 50.76 -71.29
CA THR A 439 33.48 51.02 -70.59
C THR A 439 33.31 50.61 -69.14
N ILE A 440 34.26 49.84 -68.61
CA ILE A 440 34.30 49.38 -67.23
C ILE A 440 35.50 50.08 -66.59
N ASN A 441 35.21 51.00 -65.67
CA ASN A 441 36.18 51.77 -64.91
C ASN A 441 36.39 51.16 -63.53
N ARG A 442 37.62 51.27 -63.04
CA ARG A 442 37.97 51.03 -61.64
C ARG A 442 37.25 51.98 -60.68
N ALA A 443 37.19 51.62 -59.41
CA ALA A 443 36.94 52.55 -58.33
C ALA A 443 38.27 53.13 -57.79
N GLY A 444 38.31 54.43 -57.50
CA GLY A 444 39.43 55.04 -56.77
C GLY A 444 40.82 54.70 -57.34
N ALA A 445 41.68 54.13 -56.51
CA ALA A 445 43.07 53.79 -56.83
C ALA A 445 43.27 52.35 -57.34
N ASP A 446 42.23 51.52 -57.38
CA ASP A 446 42.31 50.10 -57.77
C ASP A 446 42.78 49.94 -59.22
N THR A 447 43.06 48.72 -59.65
CA THR A 447 43.38 48.44 -61.06
C THR A 447 42.58 47.27 -61.60
N ILE A 448 42.42 47.21 -62.92
CA ILE A 448 41.84 46.09 -63.66
C ILE A 448 42.99 45.46 -64.44
N GLN A 449 43.67 44.47 -63.84
CA GLN A 449 44.92 43.89 -64.36
C GLN A 449 45.96 44.97 -64.77
N GLY A 450 46.18 45.96 -63.89
CA GLY A 450 47.09 47.08 -64.17
C GLY A 450 46.50 48.21 -65.03
N ALA A 451 45.32 48.04 -65.63
CA ALA A 451 44.63 49.10 -66.35
C ALA A 451 43.68 49.90 -65.45
N THR A 452 43.35 51.14 -65.83
CA THR A 452 42.33 51.95 -65.14
C THR A 452 40.92 51.68 -65.67
N SER A 453 40.81 51.19 -66.91
CA SER A 453 39.54 50.88 -67.57
C SER A 453 39.71 49.80 -68.62
N ILE A 454 38.66 49.04 -68.88
CA ILE A 454 38.56 48.10 -70.00
C ILE A 454 37.25 48.30 -70.74
N THR A 455 37.14 47.83 -71.98
CA THR A 455 35.92 47.97 -72.78
C THR A 455 35.38 46.62 -73.26
N ILE A 456 34.06 46.54 -73.33
CA ILE A 456 33.34 45.57 -74.18
C ILE A 456 32.91 46.34 -75.43
N ASN A 457 33.48 45.97 -76.57
CA ASN A 457 33.29 46.60 -77.87
C ASN A 457 32.82 45.59 -78.94
N THR A 458 32.30 44.45 -78.50
CA THR A 458 31.70 43.43 -79.37
C THR A 458 30.25 43.29 -78.97
N ASN A 459 29.33 43.35 -79.93
CA ASN A 459 27.92 43.09 -79.68
C ASN A 459 27.75 41.75 -78.96
N ARG A 460 26.98 41.73 -77.87
CA ARG A 460 26.77 40.56 -77.00
C ARG A 460 28.04 40.07 -76.28
N GLY A 461 29.11 40.86 -76.23
CA GLY A 461 30.33 40.54 -75.50
C GLY A 461 30.14 40.53 -73.99
N GLN A 462 31.11 39.96 -73.26
CA GLN A 462 31.09 39.92 -71.80
C GLN A 462 32.46 40.14 -71.17
N ARG A 463 32.48 40.38 -69.86
CA ARG A 463 33.68 40.28 -69.03
C ARG A 463 33.32 39.58 -67.72
N VAL A 464 34.16 38.62 -67.34
CA VAL A 464 34.09 37.99 -66.01
C VAL A 464 35.28 38.48 -65.21
N LEU A 465 34.99 39.10 -64.08
CA LEU A 465 35.95 39.75 -63.20
C LEU A 465 35.85 39.13 -61.81
N TYR A 466 36.98 38.93 -61.15
CA TYR A 466 37.01 38.69 -59.70
C TYR A 466 38.05 39.61 -59.06
N SER A 467 37.79 40.03 -57.82
CA SER A 467 38.74 40.84 -57.08
C SER A 467 39.62 39.98 -56.17
N ASP A 468 40.86 40.42 -55.94
CA ASP A 468 41.79 39.88 -54.95
C ASP A 468 41.50 40.32 -53.50
N GLY A 469 40.54 41.23 -53.30
CA GLY A 469 40.19 41.77 -51.98
C GLY A 469 41.15 42.85 -51.45
N ALA A 470 42.14 43.30 -52.24
CA ALA A 470 43.15 44.25 -51.81
C ALA A 470 43.27 45.49 -52.72
N GLY A 471 43.14 45.33 -54.03
CA GLY A 471 43.29 46.47 -54.96
C GLY A 471 43.28 46.11 -56.45
N VAL A 472 43.14 44.84 -56.80
CA VAL A 472 43.18 44.38 -58.19
C VAL A 472 41.92 43.62 -58.56
N TRP A 473 41.43 43.93 -59.76
CA TRP A 473 40.43 43.17 -60.48
C TRP A 473 41.10 42.32 -61.56
N HIS A 474 40.93 41.02 -61.48
CA HIS A 474 41.42 40.07 -62.45
C HIS A 474 40.33 39.73 -63.47
N ILE A 475 40.70 39.71 -64.74
CA ILE A 475 39.85 39.22 -65.83
C ILE A 475 40.10 37.73 -65.98
N VAL A 476 39.04 36.93 -65.89
CA VAL A 476 39.10 35.45 -66.00
C VAL A 476 38.36 34.89 -67.20
N GLY A 477 37.59 35.73 -67.90
CA GLY A 477 36.88 35.35 -69.12
C GLY A 477 36.40 36.57 -69.90
N SER A 478 36.27 36.41 -71.21
CA SER A 478 35.87 37.43 -72.17
C SER A 478 34.81 36.93 -73.15
#